data_AF-A0A3M1XAZ9-F1
#
_entry.id   AF-A0A3M1XAZ9-F1
#
_cell.length_a   1.000
_cell.length_b   1.000
_cell.length_c   1.000
_cell.angle_alpha   90.00
_cell.angle_beta   90.00
_cell.angle_gamma   90.00
#
_symmetry.space_group_name_H-M   'P 1'
#
loop_
_entity.id
_entity.type
_entity.pdbx_description
1 polymer ?
#
loop_
_entity_poly.entity_id
_entity_poly.type
_entity_poly.pdbx_seq_one_letter_code
_entity_poly.pdbx_strand_id
1 'polypeptide(L)'
;MQVKTLPQSLHRLVDMLTEALAQTDHMTPSRAREIVLAAEVQVEDMMVYADFDHPVADCYGRQMVYDGGHFEVMVMSWNPGDYSSIHNHGYTQWGVVQVFGHTHHFMYRHRNDRLEFARREILPAGTAIKVNHELIHQMGNTTSDRYLTLHIYGSNERDENVTADAKNYDLEHQRISHTTGGAFFNLPAAEVYDFEPGPEPTDAVFFHYAHLLMDYYRRQPDSDQLRQMKQHLLEQIETRVRE
;
A
#
# COMPACT_ATOMS: atom_id res chain seq x y z
N MET A 1 -7.80 27.13 -7.78
CA MET A 1 -8.07 25.68 -7.78
C MET A 1 -9.39 25.44 -8.48
N GLN A 2 -9.40 24.67 -9.57
CA GLN A 2 -10.66 24.17 -10.12
C GLN A 2 -11.25 23.22 -9.08
N VAL A 3 -12.42 23.55 -8.54
CA VAL A 3 -13.19 22.63 -7.70
C VAL A 3 -13.64 21.50 -8.64
N LYS A 4 -12.87 20.42 -8.71
CA LYS A 4 -13.36 19.17 -9.31
C LYS A 4 -14.51 18.72 -8.41
N THR A 5 -15.73 18.78 -8.92
CA THR A 5 -16.89 18.20 -8.22
C THR A 5 -16.65 16.71 -8.08
N LEU A 6 -16.61 16.21 -6.85
CA LEU A 6 -16.45 14.79 -6.58
C LEU A 6 -17.68 14.02 -7.12
N PRO A 7 -17.49 12.81 -7.67
CA PRO A 7 -18.58 11.89 -7.96
C PRO A 7 -19.42 11.60 -6.70
N GLN A 8 -20.69 11.23 -6.87
CA GLN A 8 -21.70 11.30 -5.81
C GLN A 8 -21.33 10.50 -4.55
N SER A 9 -20.90 9.26 -4.70
CA SER A 9 -20.57 8.40 -3.56
C SER A 9 -19.24 8.77 -2.88
N LEU A 10 -18.27 9.30 -3.65
CA LEU A 10 -17.03 9.86 -3.10
C LEU A 10 -17.28 11.16 -2.34
N HIS A 11 -18.15 12.03 -2.85
CA HIS A 11 -18.59 13.24 -2.15
C HIS A 11 -19.24 12.88 -0.81
N ARG A 12 -20.17 11.92 -0.82
CA ARG A 12 -20.82 11.42 0.39
C ARG A 12 -19.81 10.88 1.41
N LEU A 13 -18.81 10.11 0.96
CA LEU A 13 -17.75 9.62 1.85
C LEU A 13 -16.98 10.78 2.51
N VAL A 14 -16.56 11.76 1.72
CA VAL A 14 -15.80 12.92 2.22
C VAL A 14 -16.63 13.73 3.21
N ASP A 15 -17.91 13.98 2.92
CA ASP A 15 -18.83 14.66 3.84
C ASP A 15 -18.96 13.90 5.16
N MET A 16 -19.22 12.58 5.10
CA MET A 16 -19.41 11.76 6.30
C MET A 16 -18.15 11.70 7.18
N LEU A 17 -16.96 11.63 6.57
CA LEU A 17 -15.69 11.69 7.31
C LEU A 17 -15.48 13.07 7.94
N THR A 18 -15.74 14.13 7.19
CA THR A 18 -15.59 15.52 7.66
C THR A 18 -16.54 15.82 8.82
N GLU A 19 -17.80 15.43 8.71
CA GLU A 19 -18.80 15.56 9.78
C GLU A 19 -18.41 14.76 11.02
N ALA A 20 -17.92 13.54 10.85
CA ALA A 20 -17.51 12.71 11.97
C ALA A 20 -16.30 13.32 12.71
N LEU A 21 -15.30 13.82 11.97
CA LEU A 21 -14.14 14.51 12.56
C LEU A 21 -14.53 15.81 13.27
N ALA A 22 -15.56 16.52 12.81
CA ALA A 22 -16.06 17.70 13.50
C ALA A 22 -16.80 17.37 14.83
N GLN A 23 -17.22 16.11 15.01
CA GLN A 23 -18.01 15.65 16.16
C GLN A 23 -17.21 14.79 17.15
N THR A 24 -15.94 14.49 16.87
CA THR A 24 -15.09 13.71 17.76
C THR A 24 -13.69 14.27 17.84
N ASP A 25 -13.11 14.28 19.04
CA ASP A 25 -11.70 14.62 19.24
C ASP A 25 -10.76 13.46 18.85
N HIS A 26 -11.30 12.25 18.62
CA HIS A 26 -10.48 11.07 18.35
C HIS A 26 -11.18 10.06 17.44
N MET A 27 -10.74 10.00 16.18
CA MET A 27 -11.15 8.99 15.21
C MET A 27 -10.38 7.68 15.43
N THR A 28 -11.09 6.57 15.34
CA THR A 28 -10.50 5.21 15.43
C THR A 28 -10.63 4.47 14.09
N PRO A 29 -9.75 3.49 13.80
CA PRO A 29 -9.87 2.68 12.58
C PRO A 29 -11.24 1.97 12.46
N SER A 30 -11.83 1.56 13.58
CA SER A 30 -13.15 0.94 13.59
C SER A 30 -14.26 1.90 13.17
N ARG A 31 -14.25 3.14 13.71
CA ARG A 31 -15.22 4.17 13.34
C ARG A 31 -15.07 4.61 11.89
N ALA A 32 -13.84 4.81 11.43
CA ALA A 32 -13.55 5.12 10.03
C ALA A 32 -14.09 4.03 9.10
N ARG A 33 -13.92 2.75 9.45
CA ARG A 33 -14.44 1.62 8.67
C ARG A 33 -15.96 1.62 8.59
N GLU A 34 -16.67 1.92 9.68
CA GLU A 34 -18.13 2.04 9.67
C GLU A 34 -18.59 3.11 8.69
N ILE A 35 -17.93 4.28 8.72
CA ILE A 35 -18.23 5.40 7.82
C ILE A 35 -17.98 5.02 6.37
N VAL A 36 -16.83 4.41 6.06
CA VAL A 36 -16.48 3.98 4.69
C VAL A 36 -17.49 3.00 4.14
N LEU A 37 -17.93 2.02 4.93
CA LEU A 37 -18.96 1.07 4.50
C LEU A 37 -20.32 1.73 4.33
N ALA A 38 -20.72 2.62 5.25
CA ALA A 38 -21.98 3.35 5.16
C ALA A 38 -22.02 4.36 4.01
N ALA A 39 -20.86 4.81 3.54
CA ALA A 39 -20.76 5.68 2.38
C ALA A 39 -21.08 4.95 1.07
N GLU A 40 -21.13 3.61 1.04
CA GLU A 40 -21.52 2.81 -0.13
C GLU A 40 -20.87 3.32 -1.44
N VAL A 41 -19.54 3.50 -1.41
CA VAL A 41 -18.78 3.98 -2.58
C VAL A 41 -18.95 3.01 -3.74
N GLN A 42 -19.25 3.54 -4.92
CA GLN A 42 -19.46 2.77 -6.14
C GLN A 42 -18.19 2.78 -6.99
N VAL A 43 -17.91 1.65 -7.68
CA VAL A 43 -16.71 1.54 -8.53
C VAL A 43 -16.74 2.56 -9.65
N GLU A 44 -17.92 2.80 -10.24
CA GLU A 44 -18.15 3.74 -11.32
C GLU A 44 -17.72 5.17 -10.95
N ASP A 45 -17.94 5.56 -9.70
CA ASP A 45 -17.53 6.86 -9.16
C ASP A 45 -16.02 6.96 -8.93
N MET A 46 -15.32 5.84 -8.74
CA MET A 46 -13.87 5.80 -8.63
C MET A 46 -13.16 5.75 -9.99
N MET A 47 -13.84 5.32 -11.05
CA MET A 47 -13.22 5.10 -12.37
C MET A 47 -12.59 6.36 -12.97
N VAL A 48 -13.06 7.56 -12.62
CA VAL A 48 -12.44 8.83 -13.06
C VAL A 48 -11.04 9.06 -12.48
N TYR A 49 -10.68 8.32 -11.42
CA TYR A 49 -9.37 8.29 -10.78
C TYR A 49 -8.60 6.99 -11.07
N ALA A 50 -9.17 6.09 -11.86
CA ALA A 50 -8.46 4.88 -12.24
C ALA A 50 -7.27 5.20 -13.15
N ASP A 51 -6.14 4.58 -12.86
CA ASP A 51 -4.91 4.71 -13.61
C ASP A 51 -4.34 3.31 -13.88
N PHE A 52 -4.90 2.64 -14.88
CA PHE A 52 -4.44 1.30 -15.29
C PHE A 52 -3.30 1.34 -16.30
N ASP A 53 -2.91 2.52 -16.78
CA ASP A 53 -1.81 2.74 -17.71
C ASP A 53 -0.54 3.24 -16.98
N HIS A 54 -0.53 3.16 -15.64
CA HIS A 54 0.59 3.53 -14.81
C HIS A 54 1.89 2.80 -15.25
N PRO A 55 3.06 3.45 -15.10
CA PRO A 55 4.34 2.81 -15.33
C PRO A 55 4.51 1.56 -14.47
N VAL A 56 5.06 0.48 -15.05
CA VAL A 56 5.36 -0.75 -14.29
C VAL A 56 6.23 -0.45 -13.06
N ALA A 57 7.14 0.52 -13.16
CA ALA A 57 8.02 0.93 -12.07
C ALA A 57 7.25 1.35 -10.80
N ASP A 58 6.06 1.94 -10.99
CA ASP A 58 5.20 2.46 -9.92
C ASP A 58 4.39 1.34 -9.25
N CYS A 59 4.54 0.08 -9.70
CA CYS A 59 3.91 -1.12 -9.17
C CYS A 59 2.38 -1.22 -9.27
N TYR A 60 1.65 -0.12 -9.07
CA TYR A 60 0.21 0.04 -9.18
C TYR A 60 -0.13 1.53 -9.39
N GLY A 61 -1.30 1.83 -9.97
CA GLY A 61 -1.73 3.21 -10.19
C GLY A 61 -2.23 3.83 -8.89
N ARG A 62 -1.91 5.09 -8.62
CA ARG A 62 -2.30 5.79 -7.39
C ARG A 62 -2.73 7.22 -7.70
N GLN A 63 -3.97 7.55 -7.37
CA GLN A 63 -4.53 8.88 -7.59
C GLN A 63 -5.14 9.44 -6.30
N MET A 64 -4.74 10.67 -5.96
CA MET A 64 -5.35 11.42 -4.86
C MET A 64 -6.74 11.89 -5.29
N VAL A 65 -7.76 11.51 -4.53
CA VAL A 65 -9.15 11.96 -4.73
C VAL A 65 -9.41 13.23 -3.94
N TYR A 66 -8.98 13.24 -2.68
CA TYR A 66 -9.23 14.33 -1.75
C TYR A 66 -8.12 14.41 -0.70
N ASP A 67 -7.66 15.62 -0.43
CA ASP A 67 -6.76 15.95 0.66
C ASP A 67 -7.47 16.99 1.54
N GLY A 68 -7.86 16.55 2.74
CA GLY A 68 -8.50 17.38 3.75
C GLY A 68 -7.55 17.85 4.84
N GLY A 69 -6.24 17.66 4.66
CA GLY A 69 -5.22 17.88 5.67
C GLY A 69 -5.17 16.77 6.73
N HIS A 70 -6.24 16.61 7.51
CA HIS A 70 -6.33 15.59 8.56
C HIS A 70 -6.56 14.17 8.04
N PHE A 71 -7.01 14.05 6.79
CA PHE A 71 -7.17 12.77 6.12
C PHE A 71 -7.04 12.92 4.61
N GLU A 72 -6.61 11.83 3.98
CA GLU A 72 -6.44 11.68 2.55
C GLU A 72 -7.34 10.55 2.05
N VAL A 73 -7.95 10.74 0.87
CA VAL A 73 -8.69 9.71 0.15
C VAL A 73 -8.01 9.45 -1.18
N MET A 74 -7.71 8.19 -1.45
CA MET A 74 -6.98 7.78 -2.64
C MET A 74 -7.68 6.59 -3.31
N VAL A 75 -7.56 6.53 -4.63
CA VAL A 75 -7.93 5.37 -5.43
C VAL A 75 -6.68 4.74 -5.98
N MET A 76 -6.56 3.43 -5.81
CA MET A 76 -5.45 2.63 -6.30
C MET A 76 -5.96 1.68 -7.38
N SER A 77 -5.17 1.51 -8.43
CA SER A 77 -5.52 0.77 -9.64
C SER A 77 -4.57 -0.40 -9.84
N TRP A 78 -5.12 -1.61 -9.85
CA TRP A 78 -4.33 -2.85 -9.82
C TRP A 78 -4.55 -3.65 -11.10
N ASN A 79 -3.54 -3.72 -11.95
CA ASN A 79 -3.44 -4.66 -13.07
C ASN A 79 -3.05 -6.06 -12.57
N PRO A 80 -3.34 -7.12 -13.36
CA PRO A 80 -2.78 -8.45 -13.12
C PRO A 80 -1.26 -8.41 -12.92
N GLY A 81 -0.79 -8.96 -11.80
CA GLY A 81 0.63 -8.99 -11.43
C GLY A 81 1.13 -7.78 -10.65
N ASP A 82 0.30 -6.77 -10.40
CA ASP A 82 0.65 -5.63 -9.55
C ASP A 82 0.67 -6.03 -8.08
N TYR A 83 1.70 -5.58 -7.37
CA TYR A 83 1.90 -5.78 -5.95
C TYR A 83 2.57 -4.55 -5.36
N SER A 84 2.15 -4.12 -4.17
CA SER A 84 2.92 -3.17 -3.38
C SER A 84 4.23 -3.80 -2.90
N SER A 85 5.16 -2.98 -2.42
CA SER A 85 6.20 -3.46 -1.51
C SER A 85 5.59 -3.91 -0.16
N ILE A 86 6.42 -4.53 0.68
CA ILE A 86 6.08 -4.73 2.10
C ILE A 86 6.28 -3.37 2.79
N HIS A 87 5.25 -2.85 3.43
CA HIS A 87 5.30 -1.49 3.99
C HIS A 87 4.41 -1.30 5.21
N ASN A 88 4.64 -0.20 5.93
CA ASN A 88 3.72 0.36 6.93
C ASN A 88 3.12 1.70 6.45
N HIS A 89 2.41 2.41 7.34
CA HIS A 89 1.62 3.59 6.98
C HIS A 89 2.09 4.90 7.64
N GLY A 90 3.34 4.97 8.06
CA GLY A 90 3.96 6.18 8.61
C GLY A 90 3.16 6.80 9.76
N TYR A 91 2.77 8.07 9.65
CA TYR A 91 2.00 8.77 10.69
C TYR A 91 0.49 8.48 10.72
N THR A 92 -0.01 7.55 9.91
CA THR A 92 -1.42 7.17 9.88
C THR A 92 -1.84 6.57 11.22
N GLN A 93 -2.76 7.24 11.92
CA GLN A 93 -3.30 6.73 13.19
C GLN A 93 -4.57 5.92 12.99
N TRP A 94 -5.35 6.28 11.96
CA TRP A 94 -6.55 5.55 11.57
C TRP A 94 -6.66 5.51 10.05
N GLY A 95 -7.15 4.40 9.52
CA GLY A 95 -7.31 4.24 8.09
C GLY A 95 -8.14 3.03 7.74
N VAL A 96 -8.56 3.00 6.48
CA VAL A 96 -9.38 1.95 5.91
C VAL A 96 -8.94 1.69 4.48
N VAL A 97 -8.85 0.41 4.12
CA VAL A 97 -8.73 0.00 2.72
C VAL A 97 -9.94 -0.84 2.37
N GLN A 98 -10.73 -0.38 1.41
CA GLN A 98 -11.85 -1.11 0.85
C GLN A 98 -11.49 -1.65 -0.53
N VAL A 99 -11.70 -2.94 -0.74
CA VAL A 99 -11.35 -3.61 -2.01
C VAL A 99 -12.57 -3.79 -2.90
N PHE A 100 -12.41 -3.55 -4.20
CA PHE A 100 -13.45 -3.71 -5.21
C PHE A 100 -13.07 -4.81 -6.23
N GLY A 101 -12.30 -5.79 -5.76
CA GLY A 101 -11.89 -6.98 -6.50
C GLY A 101 -11.45 -8.09 -5.53
N HIS A 102 -10.71 -9.08 -6.03
CA HIS A 102 -10.11 -10.12 -5.20
C HIS A 102 -8.64 -9.81 -4.96
N THR A 103 -8.31 -9.43 -3.74
CA THR A 103 -6.97 -8.93 -3.40
C THR A 103 -6.19 -9.93 -2.57
N HIS A 104 -4.97 -10.24 -3.00
CA HIS A 104 -3.99 -10.88 -2.11
C HIS A 104 -3.62 -9.90 -1.01
N HIS A 105 -3.71 -10.34 0.24
CA HIS A 105 -3.31 -9.55 1.39
C HIS A 105 -2.42 -10.38 2.31
N PHE A 106 -1.21 -9.88 2.53
CA PHE A 106 -0.21 -10.48 3.40
C PHE A 106 0.05 -9.53 4.55
N MET A 107 -0.09 -10.00 5.78
CA MET A 107 0.27 -9.24 6.98
C MET A 107 1.53 -9.84 7.59
N TYR A 108 2.41 -8.98 8.08
CA TYR A 108 3.68 -9.35 8.68
C TYR A 108 3.71 -8.92 10.14
N ARG A 109 4.55 -9.61 10.92
CA ARG A 109 4.87 -9.21 12.29
C ARG A 109 6.33 -9.47 12.59
N HIS A 110 6.86 -8.68 13.52
CA HIS A 110 8.15 -8.95 14.14
C HIS A 110 7.97 -9.98 15.26
N ARG A 111 8.79 -11.04 15.24
CA ARG A 111 8.87 -12.02 16.32
C ARG A 111 10.31 -12.49 16.47
N ASN A 112 10.88 -12.33 17.67
CA ASN A 112 12.28 -12.67 17.97
C ASN A 112 13.25 -12.05 16.94
N ASP A 113 13.10 -10.75 16.68
CA ASP A 113 13.89 -9.99 15.69
C ASP A 113 13.78 -10.46 14.23
N ARG A 114 12.84 -11.37 13.93
CA ARG A 114 12.55 -11.83 12.57
C ARG A 114 11.23 -11.32 12.03
N LEU A 115 11.19 -11.06 10.73
CA LEU A 115 9.95 -10.77 10.01
C LEU A 115 9.28 -12.07 9.56
N GLU A 116 8.07 -12.35 10.06
CA GLU A 116 7.29 -13.53 9.71
C GLU A 116 5.89 -13.16 9.22
N PHE A 117 5.26 -14.05 8.44
CA PHE A 117 3.85 -13.90 8.09
C PHE A 117 2.99 -14.00 9.35
N ALA A 118 2.23 -12.95 9.63
CA ALA A 118 1.15 -12.98 10.61
C ALA A 118 -0.12 -13.61 10.00
N ARG A 119 -0.40 -13.29 8.73
CA ARG A 119 -1.57 -13.77 8.00
C ARG A 119 -1.36 -13.70 6.50
N ARG A 120 -2.02 -14.59 5.77
CA ARG A 120 -2.08 -14.60 4.30
C ARG A 120 -3.53 -14.89 3.92
N GLU A 121 -4.14 -14.02 3.14
CA GLU A 121 -5.56 -14.13 2.83
C GLU A 121 -5.91 -13.54 1.45
N ILE A 122 -7.11 -13.90 0.99
CA ILE A 122 -7.77 -13.26 -0.16
C ILE A 122 -8.90 -12.40 0.41
N LEU A 123 -8.86 -11.10 0.13
CA LEU A 123 -9.95 -10.19 0.44
C LEU A 123 -10.92 -10.19 -0.75
N PRO A 124 -12.17 -10.67 -0.60
CA PRO A 124 -13.17 -10.57 -1.65
C PRO A 124 -13.69 -9.13 -1.78
N ALA A 125 -14.27 -8.81 -2.94
CA ALA A 125 -14.84 -7.50 -3.22
C ALA A 125 -15.86 -7.06 -2.15
N GLY A 126 -15.83 -5.78 -1.79
CA GLY A 126 -16.61 -5.19 -0.71
C GLY A 126 -15.97 -5.32 0.68
N THR A 127 -14.87 -6.06 0.82
CA THR A 127 -14.16 -6.14 2.10
C THR A 127 -13.49 -4.81 2.43
N ALA A 128 -13.70 -4.33 3.64
CA ALA A 128 -12.98 -3.18 4.20
C ALA A 128 -12.12 -3.62 5.39
N ILE A 129 -10.82 -3.38 5.33
CA ILE A 129 -9.86 -3.66 6.40
C ILE A 129 -9.45 -2.36 7.10
N LYS A 130 -9.09 -2.48 8.37
CA LYS A 130 -8.62 -1.36 9.20
C LYS A 130 -7.10 -1.24 9.04
N VAL A 131 -6.63 0.00 9.02
CA VAL A 131 -5.21 0.34 8.88
C VAL A 131 -4.79 1.34 9.96
N ASN A 132 -3.55 1.20 10.41
CA ASN A 132 -2.82 2.15 11.25
C ASN A 132 -1.31 2.01 10.98
N HIS A 133 -0.50 2.83 11.63
CA HIS A 133 0.96 2.85 11.49
C HIS A 133 1.66 1.53 11.87
N GLU A 134 1.04 0.70 12.71
CA GLU A 134 1.60 -0.59 13.15
C GLU A 134 1.39 -1.71 12.12
N LEU A 135 0.40 -1.58 11.23
CA LEU A 135 0.12 -2.60 10.22
C LEU A 135 1.24 -2.62 9.18
N ILE A 136 1.99 -3.72 9.17
CA ILE A 136 2.94 -4.06 8.11
C ILE A 136 2.25 -5.03 7.17
N HIS A 137 2.11 -4.66 5.91
CA HIS A 137 1.42 -5.51 4.94
C HIS A 137 1.93 -5.37 3.50
N GLN A 138 1.42 -6.25 2.65
CA GLN A 138 1.60 -6.23 1.21
C GLN A 138 0.27 -6.62 0.57
N MET A 139 -0.11 -5.89 -0.49
CA MET A 139 -1.32 -6.14 -1.25
C MET A 139 -0.97 -6.36 -2.73
N GLY A 140 -1.79 -7.13 -3.44
CA GLY A 140 -1.63 -7.24 -4.88
C GLY A 140 -2.68 -8.08 -5.60
N ASN A 141 -2.51 -8.16 -6.91
CA ASN A 141 -3.46 -8.74 -7.84
C ASN A 141 -2.87 -9.99 -8.50
N THR A 142 -3.28 -11.17 -8.01
CA THR A 142 -2.94 -12.45 -8.64
C THR A 142 -3.92 -12.85 -9.76
N THR A 143 -5.00 -12.09 -9.95
CA THR A 143 -6.10 -12.47 -10.84
C THR A 143 -5.85 -12.01 -12.26
N SER A 144 -6.70 -12.44 -13.19
CA SER A 144 -6.70 -11.93 -14.57
C SER A 144 -7.43 -10.60 -14.73
N ASP A 145 -8.18 -10.17 -13.72
CA ASP A 145 -9.05 -9.01 -13.81
C ASP A 145 -8.39 -7.80 -13.14
N ARG A 146 -8.62 -6.62 -13.72
CA ARG A 146 -8.22 -5.35 -13.11
C ARG A 146 -9.20 -4.99 -12.00
N TYR A 147 -8.72 -4.37 -10.93
CA TYR A 147 -9.61 -3.87 -9.88
C TYR A 147 -9.09 -2.57 -9.25
N LEU A 148 -9.97 -1.92 -8.51
CA LEU A 148 -9.66 -0.73 -7.71
C LEU A 148 -9.68 -1.06 -6.22
N THR A 149 -8.92 -0.29 -5.45
CA THR A 149 -9.07 -0.21 -3.99
C THR A 149 -9.21 1.26 -3.59
N LEU A 150 -10.01 1.50 -2.56
CA LEU A 150 -10.22 2.81 -1.96
C LEU A 150 -9.46 2.85 -0.64
N HIS A 151 -8.56 3.82 -0.51
CA HIS A 151 -7.70 3.98 0.65
C HIS A 151 -8.01 5.30 1.33
N ILE A 152 -8.24 5.23 2.64
CA ILE A 152 -8.46 6.38 3.51
C ILE A 152 -7.40 6.32 4.60
N TYR A 153 -6.65 7.40 4.76
CA TYR A 153 -5.63 7.53 5.78
C TYR A 153 -5.84 8.83 6.53
N GLY A 154 -5.82 8.77 7.86
CA GLY A 154 -6.01 9.93 8.69
C GLY A 154 -5.17 9.92 9.97
N SER A 155 -5.02 11.11 10.53
CA SER A 155 -4.34 11.36 11.80
C SER A 155 -5.22 12.21 12.70
N ASN A 156 -5.20 11.94 14.00
CA ASN A 156 -5.85 12.80 14.99
C ASN A 156 -4.93 13.95 15.43
N GLU A 157 -3.62 13.87 15.13
CA GLU A 157 -2.61 14.81 15.63
C GLU A 157 -1.96 15.64 14.52
N ARG A 158 -2.16 15.27 13.25
CA ARG A 158 -1.59 15.95 12.08
C ARG A 158 -2.68 16.53 11.19
N ASP A 159 -2.33 17.61 10.52
CA ASP A 159 -3.14 18.36 9.57
C ASP A 159 -2.53 18.40 8.16
N GLU A 160 -1.42 17.69 7.94
CA GLU A 160 -0.81 17.46 6.63
C GLU A 160 0.07 16.20 6.64
N ASN A 161 0.35 15.65 5.44
CA ASN A 161 1.32 14.58 5.21
C ASN A 161 1.08 13.34 6.12
N VAL A 162 -0.18 12.92 6.23
CA VAL A 162 -0.61 11.82 7.11
C VAL A 162 0.12 10.52 6.81
N THR A 163 0.43 10.29 5.53
CA THR A 163 1.14 9.09 5.06
C THR A 163 2.67 9.26 5.00
N ALA A 164 3.21 10.39 5.44
CA ALA A 164 4.66 10.56 5.51
C ALA A 164 5.30 9.67 6.58
N ASP A 165 6.61 9.43 6.44
CA ASP A 165 7.41 8.52 7.27
C ASP A 165 6.97 7.05 7.16
N ALA A 166 6.44 6.70 5.99
CA ALA A 166 6.13 5.33 5.64
C ALA A 166 7.43 4.55 5.37
N LYS A 167 7.44 3.30 5.83
CA LYS A 167 8.59 2.40 5.78
C LYS A 167 8.35 1.31 4.75
N ASN A 168 9.27 1.15 3.81
CA ASN A 168 9.31 0.02 2.87
C ASN A 168 10.42 -0.95 3.25
N TYR A 169 10.12 -2.25 3.24
CA TYR A 169 11.05 -3.31 3.63
C TYR A 169 11.72 -3.90 2.38
N ASP A 170 12.99 -3.54 2.18
CA ASP A 170 13.84 -3.99 1.08
C ASP A 170 14.67 -5.20 1.58
N LEU A 171 14.06 -6.38 1.53
CA LEU A 171 14.61 -7.58 2.16
C LEU A 171 15.85 -8.14 1.44
N GLU A 172 15.97 -7.91 0.13
CA GLU A 172 17.17 -8.23 -0.66
C GLU A 172 18.38 -7.37 -0.27
N HIS A 173 18.14 -6.22 0.35
CA HIS A 173 19.17 -5.33 0.86
C HIS A 173 19.28 -5.35 2.39
N GLN A 174 18.49 -6.17 3.08
CA GLN A 174 18.38 -6.20 4.55
C GLN A 174 18.22 -4.79 5.15
N ARG A 175 17.37 -3.96 4.54
CA ARG A 175 17.15 -2.57 4.98
C ARG A 175 15.68 -2.20 4.99
N ILE A 176 15.38 -1.13 5.71
CA ILE A 176 14.11 -0.41 5.62
C ILE A 176 14.40 0.96 5.01
N SER A 177 13.63 1.31 4.00
CA SER A 177 13.66 2.60 3.31
C SER A 177 12.59 3.51 3.90
N HIS A 178 12.97 4.71 4.33
CA HIS A 178 12.07 5.72 4.87
C HIS A 178 11.61 6.65 3.74
N THR A 179 10.30 6.81 3.61
CA THR A 179 9.66 7.40 2.44
C THR A 179 8.55 8.35 2.86
N THR A 180 8.19 9.28 2.00
CA THR A 180 7.05 10.19 2.22
C THR A 180 5.82 9.79 1.39
N GLY A 181 5.69 8.52 1.01
CA GLY A 181 4.60 8.10 0.13
C GLY A 181 4.64 6.66 -0.37
N GLY A 182 4.64 6.49 -1.69
CA GLY A 182 4.26 5.25 -2.39
C GLY A 182 4.90 3.97 -1.86
N ALA A 183 4.10 2.90 -1.78
CA ALA A 183 4.55 1.59 -1.35
C ALA A 183 5.04 0.75 -2.55
N PHE A 184 6.11 1.21 -3.19
CA PHE A 184 6.62 0.60 -4.42
C PHE A 184 7.88 -0.24 -4.18
N PHE A 185 8.06 -1.26 -4.99
CA PHE A 185 9.37 -1.89 -5.15
C PHE A 185 10.33 -0.89 -5.82
N ASN A 186 11.62 -0.99 -5.49
CA ASN A 186 12.68 -0.18 -6.09
C ASN A 186 12.39 1.32 -6.12
N LEU A 187 11.92 1.89 -5.01
CA LEU A 187 11.69 3.33 -4.95
C LEU A 187 12.94 4.11 -5.41
N PRO A 188 12.77 5.13 -6.27
CA PRO A 188 13.87 5.98 -6.67
C PRO A 188 14.55 6.62 -5.45
N ALA A 189 15.87 6.81 -5.51
CA ALA A 189 16.63 7.40 -4.41
C ALA A 189 16.15 8.82 -4.03
N ALA A 190 15.48 9.52 -4.93
CA ALA A 190 14.87 10.83 -4.65
C ALA A 190 13.62 10.75 -3.77
N GLU A 191 12.99 9.58 -3.66
CA GLU A 191 11.79 9.33 -2.85
C GLU A 191 12.11 8.68 -1.50
N VAL A 192 13.38 8.38 -1.25
CA VAL A 192 13.89 7.80 0.00
C VAL A 192 14.80 8.81 0.68
N TYR A 193 14.44 9.26 1.88
CA TYR A 193 15.22 10.27 2.61
C TYR A 193 16.14 9.67 3.67
N ASP A 194 15.90 8.44 4.10
CA ASP A 194 16.74 7.74 5.07
C ASP A 194 16.64 6.21 4.93
N PHE A 195 17.61 5.51 5.51
CA PHE A 195 17.63 4.05 5.62
C PHE A 195 17.94 3.62 7.05
N GLU A 196 17.30 2.54 7.50
CA GLU A 196 17.69 1.82 8.73
C GLU A 196 17.92 0.33 8.46
N PRO A 197 18.71 -0.36 9.30
CA PRO A 197 18.86 -1.81 9.21
C PRO A 197 17.50 -2.52 9.26
N GLY A 198 17.26 -3.43 8.31
CA GLY A 198 16.03 -4.18 8.21
C GLY A 198 16.03 -5.44 9.08
N PRO A 199 14.85 -5.99 9.39
CA PRO A 199 14.76 -7.24 10.13
C PRO A 199 15.23 -8.42 9.28
N GLU A 200 15.65 -9.50 9.94
CA GLU A 200 15.90 -10.77 9.26
C GLU A 200 14.58 -11.47 8.92
N PRO A 201 14.22 -11.69 7.64
CA PRO A 201 13.01 -12.43 7.34
C PRO A 201 13.14 -13.93 7.64
N THR A 202 12.00 -14.57 7.89
CA THR A 202 11.89 -16.02 7.72
C THR A 202 12.05 -16.40 6.26
N ASP A 203 12.51 -17.62 5.97
CA ASP A 203 12.72 -18.04 4.58
C ASP A 203 11.42 -18.06 3.78
N ALA A 204 10.30 -18.41 4.43
CA ALA A 204 8.98 -18.30 3.82
C ALA A 204 8.65 -16.87 3.38
N VAL A 205 8.96 -15.86 4.21
CA VAL A 205 8.77 -14.44 3.86
C VAL A 205 9.72 -14.04 2.75
N PHE A 206 11.01 -14.38 2.87
CA PHE A 206 12.02 -13.99 1.87
C PHE A 206 11.74 -14.59 0.50
N PHE A 207 11.44 -15.89 0.41
CA PHE A 207 11.17 -16.54 -0.89
C PHE A 207 9.88 -16.01 -1.53
N HIS A 208 8.86 -15.68 -0.73
CA HIS A 208 7.67 -15.03 -1.27
C HIS A 208 7.97 -13.62 -1.80
N TYR A 209 8.67 -12.81 -1.01
CA TYR A 209 9.13 -11.49 -1.42
C TYR A 209 9.96 -11.55 -2.71
N ALA A 210 10.94 -12.44 -2.76
CA ALA A 210 11.83 -12.60 -3.90
C ALA A 210 11.10 -13.06 -5.16
N HIS A 211 10.09 -13.93 -5.02
CA HIS A 211 9.23 -14.31 -6.15
C HIS A 211 8.50 -13.09 -6.74
N LEU A 212 7.85 -12.28 -5.90
CA LEU A 212 7.12 -11.10 -6.34
C LEU A 212 8.06 -10.04 -6.93
N LEU A 213 9.21 -9.81 -6.32
CA LEU A 213 10.23 -8.87 -6.80
C LEU A 213 10.79 -9.30 -8.16
N MET A 214 11.05 -10.60 -8.35
CA MET A 214 11.50 -11.14 -9.63
C MET A 214 10.43 -10.98 -10.72
N ASP A 215 9.17 -11.19 -10.40
CA ASP A 215 8.07 -10.99 -11.36
C ASP A 215 7.89 -9.51 -11.72
N TYR A 216 8.04 -8.59 -10.75
CA TYR A 216 8.15 -7.17 -11.00
C TYR A 216 9.33 -6.84 -11.94
N TYR A 217 10.52 -7.40 -11.71
CA TYR A 217 11.68 -7.22 -12.59
C TYR A 217 11.49 -7.80 -14.00
N ARG A 218 10.62 -8.80 -14.19
CA ARG A 218 10.35 -9.38 -15.52
C ARG A 218 9.42 -8.51 -16.35
N ARG A 219 8.60 -7.68 -15.71
CA ARG A 219 7.67 -6.76 -16.39
C ARG A 219 8.36 -5.46 -16.85
N GLN A 220 9.55 -5.19 -16.37
CA GLN A 220 10.31 -3.99 -16.73
C GLN A 220 11.15 -4.17 -18.01
N PRO A 221 11.43 -3.08 -18.75
CA PRO A 221 12.36 -3.11 -19.87
C PRO A 221 13.74 -3.60 -19.45
N ASP A 222 14.35 -4.46 -20.26
CA ASP A 222 15.67 -5.00 -19.99
C ASP A 222 16.74 -3.91 -19.99
N SER A 223 17.62 -3.95 -19.00
CA SER A 223 18.73 -3.01 -18.83
C SER A 223 19.84 -3.65 -17.99
N ASP A 224 21.06 -3.13 -18.09
CA ASP A 224 22.18 -3.65 -17.29
C ASP A 224 21.92 -3.50 -15.79
N GLN A 225 21.32 -2.38 -15.37
CA GLN A 225 20.91 -2.17 -13.99
C GLN A 225 19.91 -3.25 -13.54
N LEU A 226 18.87 -3.51 -14.33
CA LEU A 226 17.86 -4.52 -13.98
C LEU A 226 18.46 -5.94 -13.94
N ARG A 227 19.41 -6.26 -14.82
CA ARG A 227 20.14 -7.53 -14.79
C ARG A 227 20.98 -7.69 -13.52
N GLN A 228 21.66 -6.62 -13.09
CA GLN A 228 22.39 -6.61 -11.82
C GLN A 228 21.46 -6.82 -10.62
N MET A 229 20.29 -6.17 -10.62
CA MET A 229 19.30 -6.35 -9.54
C MET A 229 18.75 -7.77 -9.49
N LYS A 230 18.47 -8.38 -10.65
CA LYS A 230 18.09 -9.80 -10.75
C LYS A 230 19.18 -10.72 -10.22
N GLN A 231 20.44 -10.46 -10.60
CA GLN A 231 21.58 -11.25 -10.14
C GLN A 231 21.78 -11.14 -8.63
N HIS A 232 21.75 -9.93 -8.07
CA HIS A 232 21.82 -9.69 -6.64
C HIS A 232 20.73 -10.48 -5.88
N LEU A 233 19.49 -10.43 -6.34
CA LEU A 233 18.39 -11.19 -5.74
C LEU A 233 18.62 -12.70 -5.79
N LEU A 234 19.16 -13.23 -6.89
CA LEU A 234 19.50 -14.65 -7.03
C LEU A 234 20.61 -15.07 -6.07
N GLU A 235 21.63 -14.24 -5.86
CA GLU A 235 22.70 -14.50 -4.89
C GLU A 235 22.16 -14.55 -3.44
N GLN A 236 21.21 -13.69 -3.09
CA GLN A 236 20.52 -13.75 -1.79
C GLN A 236 19.69 -15.02 -1.62
N ILE A 237 18.97 -15.45 -2.67
CA ILE A 237 18.23 -16.72 -2.66
C ILE A 237 19.19 -17.90 -2.48
N GLU A 238 20.28 -17.94 -3.25
CA GLU A 238 21.26 -19.03 -3.20
C GLU A 238 21.90 -19.16 -1.81
N THR A 239 22.23 -18.04 -1.17
CA THR A 239 22.78 -18.01 0.19
C THR A 239 21.82 -18.70 1.16
N ARG A 240 20.54 -18.31 1.17
CA ARG A 240 19.53 -18.89 2.08
C ARG A 240 19.20 -20.35 1.81
N VAL A 241 19.36 -20.83 0.57
CA VAL A 241 19.13 -22.24 0.24
C VAL A 241 20.27 -23.14 0.73
N ARG A 242 21.47 -22.58 0.91
CA ARG A 242 22.67 -23.31 1.34
C ARG A 242 22.82 -23.41 2.86
N GLU A 243 22.17 -22.53 3.63
CA GLU A 243 22.11 -22.51 5.10
C GLU A 243 21.19 -23.60 5.67
#